data_AF-A0A151E9L9-F1
#
_entry.id   AF-A0A151E9L9-F1
#
_cell.length_a   1.000
_cell.length_b   1.000
_cell.length_c   1.000
_cell.angle_alpha   90.00
_cell.angle_beta   90.00
_cell.angle_gamma   90.00
#
_symmetry.space_group_name_H-M   'P 1'
#
loop_
_entity.id
_entity.type
_entity.pdbx_description
1 polymer ?
#
loop_
_entity_poly.entity_id
_entity_poly.type
_entity_poly.pdbx_seq_one_letter_code
_entity_poly.pdbx_strand_id
1 'polypeptide(L)'
;MRSGISAYKNYLFILFFLSILSNVLITVSSAQDNQLYLYITDNDGYPIEEVEEEQYFTVSVYTLNEIQVPTWETNVALKFNDISFIIDESAEVVIQAPVVNFDKIFYITASKEGFNSTNKTIIILNNLSKKLDISTVDVVDGGKLFSVYVYDEKGEPVPNAIVGISSILEESDETDDAGRAWLTAPENKDTIMIIAQKNGYVSDNIIIKVNIPQHWWETFIKSQYFPIIIAFIFLILAIIFVNQRQKKSIFARAKEISDNKTIEKFNKNEKSVTPISNKINEKTSSYSSLTGPVRIKSNQDSKVEEIRISRYRKDKEIVPVDEKKDETEKIINRKKKQKHDYDWFEGKDHIRYEIDKITGEIDEKGMDKWYEGVDGLKEKINEKVKNKDKKKNS
;
A
#
# COMPACT_ATOMS: atom_id res chain seq x y z
N MET A 1 16.84 64.03 107.94
CA MET A 1 16.34 64.40 106.58
C MET A 1 17.34 63.96 105.51
N ARG A 2 17.39 62.67 105.14
CA ARG A 2 18.23 62.22 104.00
C ARG A 2 17.80 60.90 103.35
N SER A 3 16.57 60.43 103.58
CA SER A 3 16.06 59.17 102.99
C SER A 3 14.85 59.34 102.05
N GLY A 4 14.51 60.56 101.63
CA GLY A 4 13.34 60.81 100.76
C GLY A 4 13.64 60.91 99.27
N ILE A 5 14.91 61.08 98.87
CA ILE A 5 15.27 61.44 97.48
C ILE A 5 15.48 60.20 96.59
N SER A 6 15.70 59.03 97.18
CA SER A 6 15.94 57.78 96.42
C SER A 6 14.65 57.23 95.79
N ALA A 7 13.53 57.28 96.51
CA ALA A 7 12.25 56.75 96.03
C ALA A 7 11.70 57.51 94.81
N TYR A 8 11.92 58.83 94.74
CA TYR A 8 11.41 59.67 93.66
C TYR A 8 12.15 59.45 92.34
N LYS A 9 13.46 59.15 92.38
CA LYS A 9 14.23 58.84 91.17
C LYS A 9 13.81 57.51 90.54
N ASN A 10 13.48 56.52 91.36
CA ASN A 10 12.99 55.22 90.85
C ASN A 10 11.58 55.33 90.26
N TYR A 11 10.70 56.14 90.83
CA TYR A 11 9.36 56.38 90.28
C TYR A 11 9.41 57.09 88.92
N LEU A 12 10.29 58.09 88.78
CA LEU A 12 10.44 58.84 87.53
C LEU A 12 11.04 57.95 86.43
N PHE A 13 11.95 57.05 86.79
CA PHE A 13 12.52 56.08 85.85
C PHE A 13 11.48 55.03 85.41
N ILE A 14 10.64 54.55 86.33
CA ILE A 14 9.55 53.61 86.00
C ILE A 14 8.50 54.28 85.11
N LEU A 15 8.11 55.53 85.37
CA LEU A 15 7.18 56.28 84.53
C LEU A 15 7.75 56.56 83.13
N PHE A 16 9.04 56.87 83.04
CA PHE A 16 9.72 57.04 81.75
C PHE A 16 9.81 55.71 80.98
N PHE A 17 10.08 54.61 81.66
CA PHE A 17 10.12 53.27 81.06
C PHE A 17 8.73 52.80 80.62
N LEU A 18 7.67 53.10 81.38
CA LEU A 18 6.28 52.86 81.01
C LEU A 18 5.83 53.73 79.83
N SER A 19 6.31 54.97 79.73
CA SER A 19 6.06 55.84 78.58
C SER A 19 6.80 55.40 77.32
N ILE A 20 7.99 54.80 77.46
CA ILE A 20 8.68 54.18 76.32
C ILE A 20 7.97 52.89 75.94
N LEU A 21 7.54 52.06 76.90
CA LEU A 21 6.77 50.84 76.62
C LEU A 21 5.43 51.15 75.94
N SER A 22 4.73 52.24 76.33
CA SER A 22 3.47 52.63 75.70
C SER A 22 3.65 53.16 74.27
N ASN A 23 4.83 53.69 73.94
CA ASN A 23 5.15 54.11 72.56
C ASN A 23 5.69 52.96 71.69
N VAL A 24 6.20 51.88 72.29
CA VAL A 24 6.64 50.68 71.56
C VAL A 24 5.48 49.72 71.26
N LEU A 25 4.34 49.83 71.96
CA LEU A 25 3.22 48.88 71.83
C LEU A 25 2.10 49.26 70.84
N ILE A 26 2.16 50.38 70.13
CA ILE A 26 1.05 50.84 69.26
C ILE A 26 1.29 50.66 67.75
N THR A 27 2.43 50.12 67.31
CA THR A 27 2.59 49.67 65.92
C THR A 27 2.55 48.16 65.79
N VAL A 28 1.53 47.53 66.37
CA VAL A 28 0.97 46.35 65.71
C VAL A 28 -0.04 46.92 64.73
N SER A 29 0.46 47.34 63.56
CA SER A 29 -0.35 47.34 62.35
C SER A 29 -1.05 45.99 62.36
N SER A 30 -2.38 45.99 62.33
CA SER A 30 -3.12 44.86 61.81
C SER A 30 -2.34 44.39 60.57
N ALA A 31 -1.79 43.19 60.62
CA ALA A 31 -1.46 42.48 59.40
C ALA A 31 -2.81 42.24 58.73
N GLN A 32 -3.32 43.28 58.07
CA GLN A 32 -4.37 43.15 57.09
C GLN A 32 -3.75 42.19 56.09
N ASP A 33 -4.34 41.00 55.99
CA ASP A 33 -3.87 39.97 55.10
C ASP A 33 -4.06 40.56 53.70
N ASN A 34 -3.05 41.25 53.17
CA ASN A 34 -3.04 41.93 51.87
C ASN A 34 -2.93 40.86 50.77
N GLN A 35 -3.84 39.89 50.82
CA GLN A 35 -3.90 38.73 49.99
C GLN A 35 -4.85 39.02 48.82
N LEU A 36 -4.36 38.82 47.61
CA LEU A 36 -5.19 38.87 46.41
C LEU A 36 -5.93 37.54 46.23
N TYR A 37 -7.16 37.63 45.76
CA TYR A 37 -7.98 36.49 45.36
C TYR A 37 -8.36 36.59 43.89
N LEU A 38 -8.39 35.44 43.21
CA LEU A 38 -8.72 35.31 41.80
C LEU A 38 -10.13 34.75 41.63
N TYR A 39 -10.97 35.49 40.92
CA TYR A 39 -12.28 35.05 40.46
C TYR A 39 -12.22 34.82 38.95
N ILE A 40 -12.66 33.64 38.51
CA ILE A 40 -12.62 33.23 37.10
C ILE A 40 -14.04 32.85 36.73
N THR A 41 -14.56 33.45 35.66
CA THR A 41 -15.92 33.18 35.19
C THR A 41 -15.97 32.90 33.70
N ASP A 42 -17.05 32.26 33.27
CA ASP A 42 -17.43 32.20 31.86
C ASP A 42 -17.99 33.54 31.35
N ASN A 43 -18.44 33.55 30.09
CA ASN A 43 -19.06 34.71 29.45
C ASN A 43 -20.40 35.13 30.08
N ASP A 44 -21.06 34.22 30.83
CA ASP A 44 -22.32 34.47 31.51
C ASP A 44 -22.13 34.92 32.97
N GLY A 45 -20.88 34.97 33.44
CA GLY A 45 -20.50 35.41 34.79
C GLY A 45 -20.55 34.31 35.85
N TYR A 46 -20.67 33.03 35.45
CA TYR A 46 -20.64 31.91 36.39
C TYR A 46 -19.20 31.48 36.69
N PRO A 47 -18.89 31.12 37.94
CA PRO A 47 -17.56 30.68 38.31
C PRO A 47 -17.23 29.35 37.62
N ILE A 48 -16.04 29.28 37.01
CA ILE A 48 -15.57 28.10 36.30
C ILE A 48 -14.20 27.63 36.80
N GLU A 49 -13.95 26.33 36.63
CA GLU A 49 -12.65 25.70 36.84
C GLU A 49 -12.06 25.15 35.54
N GLU A 50 -12.89 25.06 34.50
CA GLU A 50 -12.58 24.51 33.19
C GLU A 50 -13.17 25.38 32.07
N VAL A 51 -12.50 25.41 30.92
CA VAL A 51 -12.93 26.13 29.71
C VAL A 51 -12.42 25.37 28.49
N GLU A 52 -13.20 25.31 27.42
CA GLU A 52 -12.75 24.71 26.15
C GLU A 52 -11.68 25.60 25.49
N GLU A 53 -10.79 25.00 24.70
CA GLU A 53 -9.85 25.77 23.89
C GLU A 53 -10.56 26.79 22.99
N GLU A 54 -9.88 27.91 22.70
CA GLU A 54 -10.37 29.03 21.89
C GLU A 54 -11.59 29.79 22.45
N GLN A 55 -12.25 29.29 23.50
CA GLN A 55 -13.31 30.02 24.21
C GLN A 55 -12.73 31.13 25.09
N TYR A 56 -13.57 32.12 25.38
CA TYR A 56 -13.23 33.25 26.24
C TYR A 56 -13.68 33.01 27.68
N PHE A 57 -12.86 33.45 28.63
CA PHE A 57 -13.19 33.49 30.04
C PHE A 57 -12.72 34.82 30.65
N THR A 58 -13.35 35.21 31.75
CA THR A 58 -13.06 36.47 32.44
C THR A 58 -12.31 36.20 33.74
N VAL A 59 -11.29 37.00 34.01
CA VAL A 59 -10.52 36.96 35.26
C VAL A 59 -10.66 38.31 35.96
N SER A 60 -11.12 38.26 37.20
CA SER A 60 -11.29 39.41 38.08
C SER A 60 -10.50 39.18 39.36
N VAL A 61 -9.94 40.25 39.95
CA VAL A 61 -9.13 40.16 41.17
C VAL A 61 -9.79 40.96 42.28
N TYR A 62 -9.87 40.39 43.48
CA TYR A 62 -10.45 41.07 44.63
C TYR A 62 -9.64 40.86 45.91
N THR A 63 -9.85 41.75 46.86
CA THR A 63 -9.38 41.65 48.25
C THR A 63 -10.59 41.53 49.19
N LEU A 64 -10.37 41.00 50.39
CA LEU A 64 -11.41 40.97 51.42
C LEU A 64 -11.19 42.12 52.39
N ASN A 65 -12.21 42.95 52.58
CA ASN A 65 -12.16 43.99 53.60
C ASN A 65 -12.33 43.42 55.02
N GLU A 66 -12.30 44.29 56.03
CA GLU A 66 -12.39 43.88 57.46
C GLU A 66 -13.68 43.10 57.81
N ILE A 67 -14.74 43.27 57.01
CA ILE A 67 -16.02 42.59 57.16
C ILE A 67 -16.20 41.43 56.18
N GLN A 68 -15.12 40.95 55.55
CA GLN A 68 -15.08 39.84 54.59
C GLN A 68 -15.93 40.04 53.32
N VAL A 69 -16.13 41.30 52.90
CA VAL A 69 -16.81 41.63 51.65
C VAL A 69 -15.76 41.83 50.54
N PRO A 70 -15.96 41.22 49.35
CA PRO A 70 -15.02 41.35 48.24
C PRO A 70 -14.98 42.80 47.72
N THR A 71 -13.78 43.33 47.55
CA THR A 71 -13.50 44.62 46.92
C THR A 71 -12.66 44.37 45.67
N TRP A 72 -13.20 44.71 44.50
CA TRP A 72 -12.54 44.48 43.22
C TRP A 72 -11.34 45.43 43.04
N GLU A 73 -10.22 44.86 42.60
CA GLU A 73 -8.94 45.56 42.50
C GLU A 73 -8.62 45.94 41.05
N THR A 74 -8.11 47.15 40.89
CA THR A 74 -7.58 47.68 39.62
C THR A 74 -6.06 47.86 39.71
N ASN A 75 -5.41 48.12 38.57
CA ASN A 75 -3.96 48.12 38.37
C ASN A 75 -3.28 46.83 38.86
N VAL A 76 -3.88 45.67 38.53
CA VAL A 76 -3.32 44.36 38.87
C VAL A 76 -2.63 43.77 37.65
N ALA A 77 -1.38 43.37 37.80
CA ALA A 77 -0.64 42.64 36.77
C ALA A 77 -1.01 41.15 36.84
N LEU A 78 -1.63 40.66 35.77
CA LEU A 78 -1.94 39.25 35.56
C LEU A 78 -0.93 38.63 34.60
N LYS A 79 -0.61 37.36 34.82
CA LYS A 79 0.16 36.55 33.86
C LYS A 79 -0.52 35.20 33.66
N PHE A 80 -0.76 34.87 32.39
CA PHE A 80 -1.34 33.62 31.92
C PHE A 80 -0.64 33.17 30.64
N ASN A 81 -0.17 31.92 30.59
CA ASN A 81 0.53 31.35 29.42
C ASN A 81 1.67 32.24 28.89
N ASP A 82 2.52 32.76 29.78
CA ASP A 82 3.60 33.70 29.47
C ASP A 82 3.20 35.06 28.87
N ILE A 83 1.91 35.33 28.76
CA ILE A 83 1.35 36.62 28.36
C ILE A 83 0.98 37.40 29.63
N SER A 84 1.35 38.67 29.66
CA SER A 84 1.00 39.59 30.75
C SER A 84 -0.17 40.49 30.36
N PHE A 85 -1.11 40.64 31.28
CA PHE A 85 -2.28 41.50 31.18
C PHE A 85 -2.29 42.48 32.35
N ILE A 86 -2.96 43.61 32.19
CA ILE A 86 -3.17 44.58 33.27
C ILE A 86 -4.69 44.78 33.40
N ILE A 87 -5.20 44.59 34.61
CA ILE A 87 -6.58 44.96 34.95
C ILE A 87 -6.56 46.43 35.33
N ASP A 88 -7.10 47.30 34.49
CA ASP A 88 -7.18 48.74 34.76
C ASP A 88 -8.60 49.16 35.15
N GLU A 89 -9.40 49.64 34.21
CA GLU A 89 -10.64 50.38 34.51
C GLU A 89 -11.86 49.48 34.77
N SER A 90 -11.89 48.28 34.17
CA SER A 90 -13.01 47.34 34.24
C SER A 90 -13.01 46.45 35.49
N ALA A 91 -11.90 46.41 36.24
CA ALA A 91 -11.64 45.41 37.29
C ALA A 91 -11.61 43.94 36.81
N GLU A 92 -11.71 43.71 35.51
CA GLU A 92 -11.76 42.40 34.87
C GLU A 92 -10.96 42.39 33.57
N VAL A 93 -10.43 41.22 33.19
CA VAL A 93 -9.83 40.99 31.87
C VAL A 93 -10.45 39.77 31.21
N VAL A 94 -10.74 39.89 29.92
CA VAL A 94 -11.22 38.77 29.09
C VAL A 94 -10.02 38.13 28.41
N ILE A 95 -9.85 36.83 28.59
CA ILE A 95 -8.74 36.04 28.07
C ILE A 95 -9.30 34.94 27.18
N GLN A 96 -8.66 34.71 26.03
CA GLN A 96 -8.95 33.57 25.17
C GLN A 96 -8.10 32.36 25.59
N ALA A 97 -8.75 31.21 25.77
CA ALA A 97 -8.08 29.94 26.05
C ALA A 97 -7.16 29.54 24.87
N PRO A 98 -5.92 29.11 25.13
CA PRO A 98 -5.01 28.67 24.06
C PRO A 98 -5.45 27.32 23.50
N VAL A 99 -5.04 27.02 22.27
CA VAL A 99 -5.18 25.69 21.65
C VAL A 99 -4.30 24.68 22.39
N VAL A 100 -4.87 23.52 22.73
CA VAL A 100 -4.16 22.46 23.48
C VAL A 100 -4.37 21.09 22.85
N ASN A 101 -3.31 20.29 22.77
CA ASN A 101 -3.39 18.94 22.16
C ASN A 101 -4.05 17.90 23.10
N PHE A 102 -4.16 18.21 24.39
CA PHE A 102 -4.79 17.40 25.44
C PHE A 102 -5.20 18.33 26.59
N ASP A 103 -6.15 17.90 27.41
CA ASP A 103 -6.61 18.68 28.57
C ASP A 103 -5.43 19.07 29.44
N LYS A 104 -5.24 20.38 29.64
CA LYS A 104 -4.04 20.91 30.24
C LYS A 104 -4.36 21.95 31.31
N ILE A 105 -3.72 21.80 32.45
CA ILE A 105 -3.81 22.75 33.57
C ILE A 105 -2.88 23.94 33.28
N PHE A 106 -3.43 25.14 33.40
CA PHE A 106 -2.68 26.40 33.35
C PHE A 106 -2.77 27.14 34.68
N TYR A 107 -1.74 27.93 34.97
CA TYR A 107 -1.68 28.81 36.12
C TYR A 107 -1.93 30.25 35.70
N ILE A 108 -2.89 30.89 36.35
CA ILE A 108 -3.10 32.33 36.31
C ILE A 108 -2.46 32.90 37.57
N THR A 109 -1.56 33.85 37.40
CA THR A 109 -0.88 34.53 38.51
C THR A 109 -1.26 36.00 38.53
N ALA A 110 -1.54 36.55 39.71
CA ALA A 110 -1.86 37.96 39.91
C ALA A 110 -0.89 38.59 40.89
N SER A 111 -0.44 39.80 40.59
CA SER A 111 0.49 40.57 41.40
C SER A 111 0.15 42.06 41.36
N LYS A 112 0.26 42.72 42.52
CA LYS A 112 0.08 44.16 42.68
C LYS A 112 1.03 44.64 43.77
N GLU A 113 1.61 45.82 43.57
CA GLU A 113 2.53 46.40 44.56
C GLU A 113 1.82 46.59 45.91
N GLY A 114 2.47 46.17 47.00
CA GLY A 114 1.89 46.23 48.35
C GLY A 114 0.97 45.06 48.71
N PHE A 115 0.78 44.08 47.81
CA PHE A 115 -0.01 42.87 48.05
C PHE A 115 0.80 41.59 47.84
N ASN A 116 0.37 40.52 48.51
CA ASN A 116 0.89 39.18 48.27
C ASN A 116 0.34 38.66 46.93
N SER A 117 1.25 38.18 46.06
CA SER A 117 0.87 37.55 44.80
C SER A 117 0.05 36.29 45.04
N THR A 118 -0.91 36.02 44.15
CA THR A 118 -1.77 34.84 44.22
C THR A 118 -1.74 34.08 42.91
N ASN A 119 -2.11 32.81 42.95
CA ASN A 119 -2.28 31.99 41.77
C ASN A 119 -3.54 31.13 41.85
N LYS A 120 -4.12 30.84 40.68
CA LYS A 120 -5.26 29.94 40.54
C LYS A 120 -5.07 29.11 39.27
N THR A 121 -5.52 27.86 39.32
CA THR A 121 -5.48 26.96 38.17
C THR A 121 -6.77 27.03 37.38
N ILE A 122 -6.66 26.84 36.07
CA ILE A 122 -7.78 26.61 35.15
C ILE A 122 -7.41 25.42 34.26
N ILE A 123 -8.37 24.55 33.98
CA ILE A 123 -8.21 23.44 33.03
C ILE A 123 -8.68 23.93 31.66
N ILE A 124 -7.79 23.89 30.68
CA ILE A 124 -8.19 24.09 29.29
C ILE A 124 -8.50 22.72 28.71
N LEU A 125 -9.77 22.49 28.41
CA LEU A 125 -10.25 21.25 27.80
C LEU A 125 -9.91 21.26 26.32
N ASN A 126 -9.26 20.19 25.86
CA ASN A 126 -9.07 20.00 24.44
C ASN A 126 -10.44 19.75 23.81
N ASN A 127 -10.73 20.48 22.74
CA ASN A 127 -11.93 20.23 21.97
C ASN A 127 -11.71 19.00 21.09
N LEU A 128 -12.09 17.83 21.63
CA LEU A 128 -12.02 16.54 20.92
C LEU A 128 -12.81 16.50 19.60
N SER A 129 -13.64 17.52 19.31
CA SER A 129 -14.33 17.67 18.02
C SER A 129 -13.38 17.80 16.83
N LYS A 130 -12.12 18.19 17.04
CA LYS A 130 -11.13 18.27 15.96
C LYS A 130 -10.38 16.96 15.81
N LYS A 131 -11.10 15.85 15.61
CA LYS A 131 -10.49 14.56 15.26
C LYS A 131 -10.20 14.50 13.76
N LEU A 132 -9.00 14.07 13.38
CA LEU A 132 -8.70 13.72 11.99
C LEU A 132 -9.27 12.34 11.66
N ASP A 133 -9.76 12.16 10.45
CA ASP A 133 -10.12 10.87 9.90
C ASP A 133 -9.39 10.68 8.56
N ILE A 134 -8.72 9.53 8.41
CA ILE A 134 -7.96 9.20 7.21
C ILE A 134 -8.79 8.34 6.27
N SER A 135 -8.82 8.71 4.99
CA SER A 135 -9.42 7.92 3.91
C SER A 135 -8.42 7.68 2.78
N THR A 136 -8.29 6.43 2.36
CA THR A 136 -7.40 6.01 1.27
C THR A 136 -7.89 4.69 0.69
N VAL A 137 -7.21 4.19 -0.33
CA VAL A 137 -7.43 2.85 -0.89
C VAL A 137 -6.88 1.75 0.04
N ASP A 138 -7.57 0.62 0.13
CA ASP A 138 -7.20 -0.50 1.02
C ASP A 138 -5.88 -1.19 0.64
N VAL A 139 -5.53 -1.15 -0.65
CA VAL A 139 -4.36 -1.82 -1.23
C VAL A 139 -3.65 -0.88 -2.19
N VAL A 140 -2.34 -0.74 -2.02
CA VAL A 140 -1.46 0.07 -2.87
C VAL A 140 -0.34 -0.80 -3.44
N ASP A 141 0.19 -0.46 -4.61
CA ASP A 141 1.36 -1.16 -5.17
C ASP A 141 2.66 -0.59 -4.59
N GLY A 142 3.57 -1.46 -4.15
CA GLY A 142 4.90 -1.04 -3.68
C GLY A 142 5.67 -0.27 -4.75
N GLY A 143 6.34 0.80 -4.33
CA GLY A 143 7.11 1.71 -5.19
C GLY A 143 6.26 2.72 -5.96
N LYS A 144 4.93 2.74 -5.78
CA LYS A 144 4.03 3.69 -6.46
C LYS A 144 3.50 4.76 -5.51
N LEU A 145 3.22 5.92 -6.10
CA LEU A 145 2.49 7.02 -5.47
C LEU A 145 1.02 6.68 -5.31
N PHE A 146 0.46 7.01 -4.16
CA PHE A 146 -0.97 6.93 -3.87
C PHE A 146 -1.43 8.16 -3.09
N SER A 147 -2.72 8.47 -3.19
CA SER A 147 -3.33 9.62 -2.52
C SER A 147 -3.94 9.22 -1.19
N VAL A 148 -3.71 10.03 -0.16
CA VAL A 148 -4.38 9.94 1.14
C VAL A 148 -5.21 11.21 1.34
N TYR A 149 -6.42 11.05 1.85
CA TYR A 149 -7.29 12.15 2.21
C TYR A 149 -7.45 12.24 3.72
N VAL A 150 -7.46 13.46 4.24
CA VAL A 150 -7.65 13.77 5.65
C VAL A 150 -8.85 14.70 5.79
N TYR A 151 -9.81 14.28 6.61
CA TYR A 151 -11.01 15.03 6.93
C TYR A 151 -11.13 15.25 8.44
N ASP A 152 -11.97 16.17 8.86
CA ASP A 152 -12.40 16.28 10.25
C ASP A 152 -13.64 15.40 10.53
N GLU A 153 -14.12 15.37 11.77
CA GLU A 153 -15.32 14.62 12.16
C GLU A 153 -16.60 15.04 11.42
N LYS A 154 -16.62 16.25 10.83
CA LYS A 154 -17.74 16.79 10.07
C LYS A 154 -17.66 16.42 8.59
N GLY A 155 -16.58 15.75 8.18
CA GLY A 155 -16.28 15.39 6.80
C GLY A 155 -15.72 16.55 5.97
N GLU A 156 -15.27 17.63 6.61
CA GLU A 156 -14.63 18.75 5.92
C GLU A 156 -13.14 18.44 5.67
N PRO A 157 -12.59 18.79 4.50
CA PRO A 157 -11.19 18.53 4.19
C PRO A 157 -10.27 19.37 5.09
N VAL A 158 -9.21 18.75 5.61
CA VAL A 158 -8.26 19.42 6.52
C VAL A 158 -6.97 19.77 5.77
N PRO A 159 -6.72 21.04 5.44
CA PRO A 159 -5.48 21.46 4.76
C PRO A 159 -4.30 21.56 5.72
N ASN A 160 -3.08 21.46 5.19
CA ASN A 160 -1.80 21.55 5.92
C ASN A 160 -1.68 20.56 7.10
N ALA A 161 -2.31 19.39 6.98
CA ALA A 161 -2.08 18.26 7.88
C ALA A 161 -0.86 17.48 7.37
N ILE A 162 0.04 17.10 8.28
CA ILE A 162 1.22 16.30 7.97
C ILE A 162 0.76 14.84 7.93
N VAL A 163 0.90 14.20 6.77
CA VAL A 163 0.59 12.79 6.59
C VAL A 163 1.88 12.03 6.30
N GLY A 164 2.11 10.92 6.98
CA GLY A 164 3.32 10.13 6.79
C GLY A 164 3.12 8.65 7.06
N ILE A 165 4.09 7.85 6.64
CA ILE A 165 4.11 6.42 6.88
C ILE A 165 4.92 6.14 8.15
N SER A 166 4.29 5.65 9.21
CA SER A 166 4.98 5.40 10.49
C SER A 166 6.21 4.49 10.39
N SER A 167 6.19 3.58 9.42
CA SER A 167 7.29 2.67 9.14
C SER A 167 8.53 3.32 8.50
N ILE A 168 8.41 4.56 8.03
CA ILE A 168 9.41 5.32 7.28
C ILE A 168 9.35 6.76 7.78
N LEU A 169 10.15 7.09 8.79
CA LEU A 169 10.10 8.41 9.46
C LEU A 169 10.40 9.60 8.54
N GLU A 170 10.92 9.39 7.34
CA GLU A 170 11.39 10.46 6.44
C GLU A 170 10.46 10.73 5.25
N GLU A 171 9.39 9.94 5.07
CA GLU A 171 8.40 10.15 3.99
C GLU A 171 7.09 10.68 4.57
N SER A 172 6.99 12.01 4.61
CA SER A 172 5.76 12.74 4.92
C SER A 172 5.47 13.79 3.86
N ASP A 173 4.20 14.06 3.64
CA ASP A 173 3.68 15.12 2.77
C ASP A 173 2.60 15.92 3.51
N GLU A 174 2.38 17.16 3.09
CA GLU A 174 1.34 18.02 3.66
C GLU A 174 0.07 17.98 2.79
N THR A 175 -1.10 17.99 3.42
CA THR A 175 -2.36 18.02 2.69
C THR A 175 -2.60 19.36 1.99
N ASP A 176 -3.10 19.30 0.76
CA ASP A 176 -3.56 20.46 0.00
C ASP A 176 -4.89 21.05 0.52
N ASP A 177 -5.40 22.10 -0.14
CA ASP A 177 -6.69 22.74 0.18
C ASP A 177 -7.90 21.77 0.11
N ALA A 178 -7.75 20.63 -0.56
CA ALA A 178 -8.76 19.57 -0.64
C ALA A 178 -8.50 18.43 0.36
N GLY A 179 -7.57 18.62 1.30
CA GLY A 179 -7.23 17.62 2.32
C GLY A 179 -6.45 16.43 1.78
N ARG A 180 -5.82 16.54 0.60
CA ARG A 180 -5.11 15.42 -0.04
C ARG A 180 -3.59 15.55 0.11
N ALA A 181 -2.95 14.45 0.50
CA ALA A 181 -1.50 14.28 0.50
C ALA A 181 -1.08 13.11 -0.41
N TRP A 182 0.16 13.11 -0.90
CA TRP A 182 0.70 12.07 -1.76
C TRP A 182 1.86 11.33 -1.07
N LEU A 183 1.74 10.00 -1.00
CA LEU A 183 2.76 9.15 -0.37
C LEU A 183 3.24 8.08 -1.34
N THR A 184 4.49 7.63 -1.18
CA THR A 184 5.03 6.47 -1.91
C THR A 184 4.92 5.23 -1.04
N ALA A 185 4.37 4.14 -1.58
CA ALA A 185 4.34 2.88 -0.84
C ALA A 185 5.75 2.22 -0.83
N PRO A 186 6.23 1.69 0.30
CA PRO A 186 7.50 0.96 0.34
C PRO A 186 7.45 -0.36 -0.44
N GLU A 187 8.57 -0.77 -1.01
CA GLU A 187 8.69 -2.04 -1.74
C GLU A 187 8.96 -3.25 -0.85
N ASN A 188 9.30 -3.05 0.43
CA ASN A 188 9.80 -4.08 1.33
C ASN A 188 8.86 -4.43 2.49
N LYS A 189 7.67 -3.84 2.54
CA LYS A 189 6.66 -4.09 3.59
C LYS A 189 5.33 -4.44 2.93
N ASP A 190 4.66 -5.45 3.46
CA ASP A 190 3.36 -5.95 2.99
C ASP A 190 2.18 -5.16 3.57
N THR A 191 2.45 -4.39 4.61
CA THR A 191 1.50 -3.54 5.33
C THR A 191 2.21 -2.26 5.77
N ILE A 192 1.47 -1.15 5.74
CA ILE A 192 1.95 0.16 6.22
C ILE A 192 0.89 0.81 7.10
N MET A 193 1.36 1.55 8.09
CA MET A 193 0.53 2.40 8.94
C MET A 193 0.71 3.84 8.50
N ILE A 194 -0.36 4.46 8.03
CA ILE A 194 -0.42 5.87 7.68
C ILE A 194 -0.88 6.63 8.91
N ILE A 195 -0.20 7.74 9.23
CA ILE A 195 -0.53 8.63 10.34
C ILE A 195 -0.79 10.02 9.77
N ALA A 196 -1.82 10.70 10.27
CA ALA A 196 -2.07 12.11 10.00
C ALA A 196 -1.97 12.93 11.30
N GLN A 197 -1.29 14.07 11.24
CA GLN A 197 -1.06 14.97 12.39
C GLN A 197 -1.28 16.42 11.98
N LYS A 198 -1.93 17.19 12.85
CA LYS A 198 -2.06 18.64 12.71
C LYS A 198 -2.17 19.26 14.10
N ASN A 199 -1.53 20.41 14.32
CA ASN A 199 -1.64 21.12 15.59
C ASN A 199 -3.11 21.54 15.83
N GLY A 200 -3.60 21.30 17.04
CA GLY A 200 -5.01 21.53 17.38
C GLY A 200 -5.98 20.46 16.87
N TYR A 201 -5.47 19.32 16.39
CA TYR A 201 -6.28 18.16 16.05
C TYR A 201 -5.78 16.90 16.75
N VAL A 202 -6.70 15.97 17.04
CA VAL A 202 -6.37 14.62 17.47
C VAL A 202 -5.92 13.81 16.25
N SER A 203 -4.70 13.29 16.30
CA SER A 203 -4.11 12.48 15.23
C SER A 203 -4.86 11.17 15.01
N ASP A 204 -4.86 10.70 13.77
CA ASP A 204 -5.45 9.41 13.40
C ASP A 204 -4.44 8.52 12.68
N ASN A 205 -4.73 7.22 12.62
CA ASN A 205 -3.93 6.26 11.88
C ASN A 205 -4.78 5.16 11.24
N ILE A 206 -4.33 4.70 10.09
CA ILE A 206 -4.95 3.58 9.36
C ILE A 206 -3.88 2.63 8.83
N ILE A 207 -4.18 1.33 8.84
CA ILE A 207 -3.30 0.30 8.30
C ILE A 207 -3.85 -0.15 6.95
N ILE A 208 -3.00 -0.10 5.92
CA ILE A 208 -3.33 -0.57 4.57
C ILE A 208 -2.34 -1.64 4.09
N LYS A 209 -2.74 -2.40 3.08
CA LYS A 209 -1.89 -3.46 2.49
C LYS A 209 -1.08 -2.91 1.33
N VAL A 210 0.13 -3.42 1.17
CA VAL A 210 1.01 -3.10 0.05
C VAL A 210 1.24 -4.35 -0.78
N ASN A 211 0.86 -4.28 -2.05
CA ASN A 211 1.16 -5.27 -3.06
C ASN A 211 2.61 -5.08 -3.51
N ILE A 212 3.52 -5.85 -2.92
CA ILE A 212 4.92 -5.86 -3.32
C ILE A 212 5.03 -6.58 -4.68
N PRO A 213 5.49 -5.91 -5.75
CA PRO A 213 5.75 -6.59 -7.01
C PRO A 213 6.83 -7.65 -6.79
N GLN A 214 6.43 -8.91 -6.70
CA GLN A 214 7.38 -10.01 -6.60
C GLN A 214 8.22 -10.06 -7.88
N HIS A 215 9.47 -9.61 -7.79
CA HIS A 215 10.43 -9.86 -8.84
C HIS A 215 10.69 -11.37 -8.89
N TRP A 216 10.19 -12.03 -9.93
CA TRP A 216 10.19 -13.50 -10.05
C TRP A 216 11.60 -14.12 -9.91
N TRP A 217 12.66 -13.34 -10.18
CA TRP A 217 14.04 -13.75 -9.95
C TRP A 217 14.38 -13.94 -8.47
N GLU A 218 13.82 -13.16 -7.55
CA GLU A 218 14.13 -13.30 -6.12
C GLU A 218 13.55 -14.58 -5.54
N THR A 219 12.31 -14.90 -5.90
CA THR A 219 11.66 -16.17 -5.57
C THR A 219 12.41 -17.35 -6.20
N PHE A 220 12.92 -17.16 -7.42
CA PHE A 220 13.69 -18.16 -8.14
C PHE A 220 15.05 -18.44 -7.49
N ILE A 221 15.81 -17.41 -7.10
CA ILE A 221 17.12 -17.54 -6.46
C ILE A 221 17.00 -18.17 -5.06
N LYS A 222 15.93 -17.86 -4.31
CA LYS A 222 15.67 -18.44 -2.99
C LYS A 222 15.13 -19.87 -3.05
N SER A 223 14.74 -20.37 -4.22
CA SER A 223 14.21 -21.73 -4.36
C SER A 223 15.30 -22.78 -4.11
N GLN A 224 14.97 -23.85 -3.40
CA GLN A 224 15.88 -24.99 -3.20
C GLN A 224 16.33 -25.64 -4.52
N TYR A 225 15.57 -25.44 -5.60
CA TYR A 225 15.83 -25.99 -6.93
C TYR A 225 16.76 -25.11 -7.78
N PHE A 226 17.06 -23.87 -7.36
CA PHE A 226 17.94 -22.95 -8.08
C PHE A 226 19.28 -23.56 -8.53
N PRO A 227 20.07 -24.23 -7.65
CA PRO A 227 21.32 -24.86 -8.08
C PRO A 227 21.12 -26.00 -9.10
N ILE A 228 20.00 -26.72 -9.01
CA ILE A 228 19.66 -27.81 -9.95
C ILE A 228 19.36 -27.23 -11.33
N ILE A 229 18.58 -26.16 -11.39
CA ILE A 229 18.21 -25.51 -12.65
C ILE A 229 19.45 -24.89 -13.31
N ILE A 230 20.33 -24.25 -12.53
CA ILE A 230 21.62 -23.76 -13.02
C ILE A 230 22.47 -24.89 -13.60
N ALA A 231 22.58 -26.02 -12.91
CA ALA A 231 23.34 -27.17 -13.40
C ALA A 231 22.78 -27.70 -14.74
N PHE A 232 21.46 -27.74 -14.89
CA PHE A 232 20.81 -28.09 -16.16
C PHE A 232 21.11 -27.09 -17.28
N ILE A 233 21.10 -25.79 -16.99
CA ILE A 233 21.47 -24.75 -17.98
C ILE A 233 22.91 -24.95 -18.45
N PHE A 234 23.84 -25.21 -17.51
CA PHE A 234 25.23 -25.51 -17.87
C PHE A 234 25.37 -26.79 -18.71
N LEU A 235 24.60 -27.85 -18.41
CA LEU A 235 24.58 -29.08 -19.21
C LEU A 235 24.10 -28.81 -20.64
N ILE A 236 22.99 -28.06 -20.80
CA ILE A 236 22.44 -27.71 -22.11
C ILE A 236 23.45 -26.87 -22.90
N LEU A 237 24.09 -25.88 -22.26
CA LEU A 237 25.13 -25.07 -22.89
C LEU A 237 26.33 -25.92 -23.32
N ALA A 238 26.74 -26.91 -22.52
CA ALA A 238 27.81 -27.84 -22.88
C ALA A 238 27.44 -28.69 -24.11
N ILE A 239 26.21 -29.21 -24.16
CA ILE A 239 25.71 -29.98 -25.32
C ILE A 239 25.67 -29.11 -26.58
N ILE A 240 25.15 -27.88 -26.49
CA ILE A 240 25.12 -26.92 -27.60
C ILE A 240 26.54 -26.60 -28.06
N PHE A 241 27.46 -26.35 -27.14
CA PHE A 241 28.87 -26.03 -27.43
C PHE A 241 29.56 -27.18 -28.17
N VAL A 242 29.38 -28.41 -27.70
CA VAL A 242 29.93 -29.61 -28.36
C VAL A 242 29.34 -29.78 -29.75
N ASN A 243 28.02 -29.63 -29.91
CA ASN A 243 27.36 -29.75 -31.21
C ASN A 243 27.84 -28.65 -32.19
N GLN A 244 27.99 -27.42 -31.74
CA GLN A 244 28.57 -26.34 -32.57
C GLN A 244 30.01 -26.64 -32.97
N ARG A 245 30.83 -27.17 -32.05
CA ARG A 245 32.21 -27.55 -32.34
C ARG A 245 32.29 -28.70 -33.35
N GLN A 246 31.41 -29.69 -33.25
CA GLN A 246 31.31 -30.78 -34.22
C GLN A 246 30.86 -30.30 -35.60
N LYS A 247 29.88 -29.39 -35.68
CA LYS A 247 29.47 -28.80 -36.97
C LYS A 247 30.61 -28.03 -37.63
N LYS A 248 31.42 -27.28 -36.85
CA LYS A 248 32.61 -26.58 -37.37
C LYS A 248 33.66 -27.55 -37.90
N SER A 249 33.92 -28.68 -37.23
CA SER A 249 34.90 -29.67 -37.71
C SER A 249 34.43 -30.46 -38.93
N ILE A 250 33.13 -30.76 -39.03
CA ILE A 250 32.54 -31.41 -40.22
C ILE A 250 32.58 -30.47 -41.42
N PHE A 251 32.25 -29.18 -41.22
CA PHE A 251 32.32 -28.17 -42.29
C PHE A 251 33.76 -27.96 -42.79
N ALA A 252 34.74 -27.96 -41.88
CA ALA A 252 36.16 -27.88 -42.26
C ALA A 252 36.61 -29.09 -43.11
N ARG A 253 36.24 -30.31 -42.72
CA ARG A 253 36.53 -31.52 -43.50
C ARG A 253 35.80 -31.57 -44.84
N ALA A 254 34.54 -31.13 -44.89
CA ALA A 254 33.78 -31.08 -46.13
C ALA A 254 34.42 -30.11 -47.15
N LYS A 255 34.99 -29.00 -46.67
CA LYS A 255 35.74 -28.04 -47.48
C LYS A 255 37.06 -28.62 -48.00
N GLU A 256 37.82 -29.34 -47.17
CA GLU A 256 39.03 -30.04 -47.63
C GLU A 256 38.74 -31.13 -48.68
N ILE A 257 37.62 -31.84 -48.53
CA ILE A 257 37.19 -32.87 -49.49
C ILE A 257 36.72 -32.25 -50.82
N SER A 258 36.04 -31.09 -50.79
CA SER A 258 35.68 -30.38 -52.03
C SER A 258 36.92 -29.87 -52.76
N ASP A 259 37.89 -29.35 -52.02
CA ASP A 259 39.11 -28.79 -52.60
C ASP A 259 39.97 -29.91 -53.22
N ASN A 260 40.12 -31.07 -52.55
CA ASN A 260 40.81 -32.23 -53.10
C ASN A 260 40.14 -32.84 -54.34
N LYS A 261 38.81 -32.90 -54.39
CA LYS A 261 38.06 -33.45 -55.53
C LYS A 261 38.17 -32.56 -56.78
N THR A 262 38.45 -31.27 -56.59
CA THR A 262 38.71 -30.33 -57.68
C THR A 262 40.10 -30.57 -58.27
N ILE A 263 41.09 -30.90 -57.44
CA ILE A 263 42.47 -31.19 -57.87
C ILE A 263 42.58 -32.53 -58.64
N GLU A 264 41.87 -33.59 -58.21
CA GLU A 264 41.86 -34.88 -58.94
C GLU A 264 41.24 -34.79 -60.35
N LYS A 265 40.27 -33.89 -60.56
CA LYS A 265 39.67 -33.67 -61.89
C LYS A 265 40.61 -32.98 -62.87
N PHE A 266 41.56 -32.17 -62.39
CA PHE A 266 42.57 -31.55 -63.24
C PHE A 266 43.65 -32.55 -63.70
N ASN A 267 44.00 -33.55 -62.87
CA ASN A 267 45.04 -34.53 -63.21
C ASN A 267 44.60 -35.65 -64.17
N LYS A 268 43.29 -35.88 -64.37
CA LYS A 268 42.80 -36.99 -65.21
C LYS A 268 42.66 -36.64 -66.70
N ASN A 269 42.76 -35.37 -67.08
CA ASN A 269 42.55 -34.90 -68.45
C ASN A 269 43.82 -34.76 -69.31
N GLU A 270 45.01 -35.14 -68.80
CA GLU A 270 46.28 -34.88 -69.52
C GLU A 270 46.93 -36.09 -70.20
N LYS A 271 46.34 -37.29 -70.17
CA LYS A 271 46.89 -38.45 -70.87
C LYS A 271 45.82 -39.27 -71.60
N SER A 272 45.53 -38.92 -72.84
CA SER A 272 45.40 -39.86 -73.97
C SER A 272 44.98 -39.14 -75.26
N VAL A 273 45.92 -39.06 -76.20
CA VAL A 273 45.64 -38.93 -77.65
C VAL A 273 46.38 -40.08 -78.34
N THR A 274 45.62 -40.81 -79.16
CA THR A 274 45.86 -42.09 -79.87
C THR A 274 46.58 -41.83 -81.23
N PRO A 275 46.62 -42.69 -82.30
CA PRO A 275 46.01 -44.03 -82.54
C PRO A 275 46.77 -45.02 -83.50
N ILE A 276 46.05 -46.11 -83.89
CA ILE A 276 46.09 -46.97 -85.11
C ILE A 276 47.14 -48.13 -85.07
N SER A 277 46.90 -49.41 -85.42
CA SER A 277 45.97 -50.04 -86.39
C SER A 277 45.84 -51.58 -86.26
N ASN A 278 44.72 -52.11 -86.79
CA ASN A 278 44.56 -53.40 -87.50
C ASN A 278 44.59 -54.71 -86.66
N LYS A 279 43.81 -55.78 -86.90
CA LYS A 279 42.96 -56.20 -88.03
C LYS A 279 42.23 -57.51 -87.63
N ILE A 280 41.09 -57.78 -88.29
CA ILE A 280 40.59 -59.09 -88.82
C ILE A 280 39.78 -60.05 -87.89
N ASN A 281 38.49 -60.19 -88.28
CA ASN A 281 37.67 -61.37 -88.64
C ASN A 281 37.63 -62.60 -87.69
N GLU A 282 36.60 -63.46 -87.60
CA GLU A 282 35.40 -63.78 -88.40
C GLU A 282 34.46 -64.72 -87.61
N LYS A 283 33.14 -64.57 -87.79
CA LYS A 283 32.07 -65.59 -88.01
C LYS A 283 31.76 -66.78 -87.04
N THR A 284 30.43 -66.86 -86.74
CA THR A 284 29.52 -68.06 -86.63
C THR A 284 29.74 -69.06 -85.49
N SER A 285 28.79 -69.75 -84.84
CA SER A 285 27.38 -70.15 -85.08
C SER A 285 26.82 -70.80 -83.77
N SER A 286 25.57 -70.55 -83.35
CA SER A 286 24.40 -71.47 -83.36
C SER A 286 24.10 -72.36 -82.13
N TYR A 287 22.78 -72.53 -81.87
CA TYR A 287 22.02 -73.52 -81.04
C TYR A 287 21.96 -73.33 -79.51
N SER A 288 20.80 -72.93 -78.95
CA SER A 288 19.66 -73.75 -78.39
C SER A 288 20.01 -74.42 -77.05
N SER A 289 19.24 -74.36 -75.96
CA SER A 289 17.87 -74.88 -75.84
C SER A 289 17.26 -74.66 -74.42
N LEU A 290 15.93 -74.60 -74.39
CA LEU A 290 14.95 -75.21 -73.46
C LEU A 290 14.92 -74.98 -71.91
N THR A 291 13.71 -74.55 -71.48
CA THR A 291 12.84 -75.04 -70.37
C THR A 291 13.19 -74.83 -68.89
N GLY A 292 12.25 -74.21 -68.14
CA GLY A 292 12.06 -74.42 -66.69
C GLY A 292 11.32 -75.73 -66.40
N PRO A 293 10.64 -75.95 -65.25
CA PRO A 293 10.60 -75.24 -63.94
C PRO A 293 10.96 -76.21 -62.77
N VAL A 294 10.77 -75.83 -61.48
CA VAL A 294 10.31 -76.70 -60.35
C VAL A 294 10.33 -75.91 -59.01
N ARG A 295 9.46 -76.35 -58.09
CA ARG A 295 8.82 -75.69 -56.94
C ARG A 295 9.13 -76.53 -55.67
N ILE A 296 9.04 -75.92 -54.46
CA ILE A 296 8.58 -76.48 -53.14
C ILE A 296 9.57 -76.54 -51.93
N LYS A 297 9.20 -75.73 -50.89
CA LYS A 297 9.17 -75.84 -49.39
C LYS A 297 10.42 -76.13 -48.51
N SER A 298 10.55 -75.33 -47.43
CA SER A 298 10.43 -75.82 -46.03
C SER A 298 10.08 -74.70 -45.02
N ASN A 299 9.34 -75.07 -43.96
CA ASN A 299 8.84 -74.27 -42.84
C ASN A 299 9.94 -73.86 -41.83
N GLN A 300 9.82 -72.70 -41.16
CA GLN A 300 9.36 -72.53 -39.76
C GLN A 300 9.67 -71.13 -39.19
N ASP A 301 8.60 -70.48 -38.74
CA ASP A 301 8.43 -69.77 -37.47
C ASP A 301 9.29 -68.53 -37.13
N SER A 302 8.72 -67.33 -37.39
CA SER A 302 8.83 -66.21 -36.45
C SER A 302 7.50 -65.44 -36.33
N LYS A 303 6.93 -65.62 -35.13
CA LYS A 303 5.78 -65.02 -34.46
C LYS A 303 5.46 -63.55 -34.85
N VAL A 304 4.27 -63.32 -35.42
CA VAL A 304 3.62 -62.01 -35.51
C VAL A 304 2.39 -62.04 -34.58
N GLU A 305 2.42 -61.29 -33.49
CA GLU A 305 1.25 -61.07 -32.63
C GLU A 305 0.61 -59.72 -32.99
N GLU A 306 -0.41 -59.75 -33.83
CA GLU A 306 -1.32 -58.61 -34.08
C GLU A 306 -2.36 -58.58 -32.96
N ILE A 307 -2.23 -57.65 -32.01
CA ILE A 307 -3.22 -57.46 -30.94
C ILE A 307 -4.43 -56.71 -31.52
N ARG A 308 -5.50 -57.46 -31.82
CA ARG A 308 -6.83 -56.91 -32.07
C ARG A 308 -7.61 -56.83 -30.76
N ILE A 309 -7.85 -55.62 -30.27
CA ILE A 309 -8.74 -55.39 -29.12
C ILE A 309 -10.18 -55.41 -29.61
N SER A 310 -10.89 -56.50 -29.35
CA SER A 310 -12.34 -56.60 -29.49
C SER A 310 -13.04 -55.87 -28.33
N ARG A 311 -13.86 -54.87 -28.64
CA ARG A 311 -14.71 -54.22 -27.63
C ARG A 311 -15.84 -55.16 -27.22
N TYR A 312 -15.81 -55.58 -25.96
CA TYR A 312 -16.89 -56.32 -25.31
C TYR A 312 -18.14 -55.41 -25.21
N ARG A 313 -19.24 -55.78 -25.88
CA ARG A 313 -20.57 -55.21 -25.58
C ARG A 313 -21.19 -56.08 -24.48
N LYS A 314 -21.42 -55.52 -23.30
CA LYS A 314 -22.26 -56.15 -22.28
C LYS A 314 -23.73 -55.88 -22.60
N ASP A 315 -24.51 -56.94 -22.49
CA ASP A 315 -25.94 -57.02 -22.72
C ASP A 315 -26.70 -56.03 -21.83
N LYS A 316 -27.72 -55.39 -22.40
CA LYS A 316 -28.63 -54.50 -21.66
C LYS A 316 -29.75 -55.35 -21.07
N GLU A 317 -29.80 -55.39 -19.75
CA GLU A 317 -30.92 -55.89 -18.98
C GLU A 317 -32.12 -54.94 -19.17
N ILE A 318 -33.27 -55.50 -19.55
CA ILE A 318 -34.52 -54.75 -19.76
C ILE A 318 -35.27 -54.78 -18.42
N VAL A 319 -35.38 -53.63 -17.76
CA VAL A 319 -36.26 -53.43 -16.60
C VAL A 319 -37.54 -52.73 -17.07
N PRO A 320 -38.74 -53.21 -16.71
CA PRO A 320 -40.00 -52.60 -17.12
C PRO A 320 -40.19 -51.21 -16.50
N VAL A 321 -40.79 -50.31 -17.27
CA VAL A 321 -41.13 -48.95 -16.87
C VAL A 321 -42.57 -48.96 -16.33
N ASP A 322 -42.72 -48.72 -15.03
CA ASP A 322 -43.99 -48.28 -14.46
C ASP A 322 -44.18 -46.78 -14.72
N GLU A 323 -45.39 -46.45 -15.16
CA GLU A 323 -45.82 -45.11 -15.51
C GLU A 323 -46.05 -44.21 -14.29
N LYS A 324 -45.90 -42.90 -14.54
CA LYS A 324 -46.26 -41.72 -13.73
C LYS A 324 -45.18 -41.21 -12.77
N LYS A 325 -44.44 -40.19 -13.24
CA LYS A 325 -44.21 -38.91 -12.53
C LYS A 325 -43.43 -37.90 -13.39
N ASP A 326 -44.08 -36.75 -13.56
CA ASP A 326 -43.62 -35.37 -13.75
C ASP A 326 -42.47 -35.03 -14.74
N GLU A 327 -42.84 -34.30 -15.79
CA GLU A 327 -42.01 -33.92 -16.94
C GLU A 327 -40.97 -32.81 -16.67
N THR A 328 -40.88 -32.29 -15.44
CA THR A 328 -39.95 -31.20 -15.09
C THR A 328 -38.56 -31.68 -14.63
N GLU A 329 -38.41 -32.92 -14.18
CA GLU A 329 -37.10 -33.45 -13.73
C GLU A 329 -36.25 -34.07 -14.87
N LYS A 330 -36.88 -34.45 -16.00
CA LYS A 330 -36.17 -35.00 -17.17
C LYS A 330 -35.29 -33.98 -17.90
N ILE A 331 -35.56 -32.68 -17.75
CA ILE A 331 -34.78 -31.61 -18.41
C ILE A 331 -33.50 -31.30 -17.61
N ILE A 332 -33.57 -31.35 -16.27
CA ILE A 332 -32.44 -31.04 -15.38
C ILE A 332 -31.39 -32.16 -15.42
N ASN A 333 -31.82 -33.43 -15.49
CA ASN A 333 -30.88 -34.57 -15.53
C ASN A 333 -30.30 -34.86 -16.92
N ARG A 334 -30.84 -34.29 -18.01
CA ARG A 334 -30.23 -34.38 -19.36
C ARG A 334 -29.05 -33.44 -19.55
N LYS A 335 -28.98 -32.31 -18.83
CA LYS A 335 -27.85 -31.38 -18.90
C LYS A 335 -26.61 -31.80 -18.08
N LYS A 336 -26.72 -32.84 -17.23
CA LYS A 336 -25.62 -33.31 -16.37
C LYS A 336 -24.76 -34.45 -16.96
N LYS A 337 -25.03 -34.91 -18.19
CA LYS A 337 -24.40 -36.14 -18.74
C LYS A 337 -23.72 -36.00 -20.11
N GLN A 338 -23.23 -34.80 -20.44
CA GLN A 338 -22.25 -34.60 -21.51
C GLN A 338 -21.04 -33.83 -20.95
N LYS A 339 -20.22 -34.50 -20.12
CA LYS A 339 -18.81 -34.11 -19.99
C LYS A 339 -18.09 -34.76 -21.17
N HIS A 340 -17.57 -33.96 -22.08
CA HIS A 340 -16.64 -34.44 -23.11
C HIS A 340 -15.29 -34.72 -22.44
N ASP A 341 -14.70 -35.89 -22.71
CA ASP A 341 -13.46 -36.41 -22.10
C ASP A 341 -12.17 -35.62 -22.43
N TYR A 342 -12.25 -34.35 -22.85
CA TYR A 342 -11.08 -33.53 -23.22
C TYR A 342 -10.92 -32.20 -22.45
N ASP A 343 -11.80 -31.89 -21.48
CA ASP A 343 -11.67 -30.68 -20.67
C ASP A 343 -10.82 -30.92 -19.41
N TRP A 344 -9.49 -30.82 -19.57
CA TRP A 344 -8.50 -30.97 -18.50
C TRP A 344 -8.42 -29.74 -17.55
N PHE A 345 -9.15 -28.64 -17.81
CA PHE A 345 -9.08 -27.43 -16.98
C PHE A 345 -10.46 -26.99 -16.49
N GLU A 346 -10.83 -27.40 -15.27
CA GLU A 346 -11.94 -26.79 -14.53
C GLU A 346 -11.53 -25.38 -14.07
N GLY A 347 -12.19 -24.34 -14.60
CA GLY A 347 -11.96 -22.95 -14.16
C GLY A 347 -12.30 -21.82 -15.14
N LYS A 348 -12.61 -22.10 -16.41
CA LYS A 348 -12.86 -21.03 -17.40
C LYS A 348 -14.27 -20.43 -17.37
N ASP A 349 -15.28 -21.19 -16.92
CA ASP A 349 -16.68 -20.75 -17.02
C ASP A 349 -17.00 -19.57 -16.10
N HIS A 350 -16.33 -19.49 -14.95
CA HIS A 350 -16.46 -18.36 -14.03
C HIS A 350 -15.90 -17.06 -14.63
N ILE A 351 -14.71 -17.13 -15.25
CA ILE A 351 -14.07 -15.98 -15.90
C ILE A 351 -14.92 -15.52 -17.09
N ARG A 352 -15.53 -16.46 -17.82
CA ARG A 352 -16.43 -16.14 -18.94
C ARG A 352 -17.67 -15.39 -18.47
N TYR A 353 -18.29 -15.86 -17.39
CA TYR A 353 -19.45 -15.18 -16.78
C TYR A 353 -19.11 -13.78 -16.24
N GLU A 354 -17.90 -13.58 -15.72
CA GLU A 354 -17.45 -12.27 -15.24
C GLU A 354 -17.14 -11.29 -16.38
N ILE A 355 -16.55 -11.78 -17.47
CA ILE A 355 -16.31 -10.96 -18.68
C ILE A 355 -17.65 -10.58 -19.33
N ASP A 356 -18.57 -11.55 -19.48
CA ASP A 356 -19.87 -11.34 -20.11
C ASP A 356 -20.77 -10.40 -19.29
N LYS A 357 -20.60 -10.33 -17.96
CA LYS A 357 -21.27 -9.37 -17.07
C LYS A 357 -20.75 -7.93 -17.23
N ILE A 358 -19.51 -7.76 -17.67
CA ILE A 358 -18.88 -6.44 -17.86
C ILE A 358 -19.22 -5.85 -19.24
N THR A 359 -19.49 -6.68 -20.25
CA THR A 359 -19.69 -6.23 -21.65
C THR A 359 -21.14 -6.04 -22.11
N GLY A 360 -22.14 -6.38 -21.30
CA GLY A 360 -23.49 -5.80 -21.40
C GLY A 360 -24.32 -6.06 -22.68
N GLU A 361 -23.93 -6.96 -23.58
CA GLU A 361 -24.77 -7.35 -24.73
C GLU A 361 -24.74 -8.88 -24.94
N ILE A 362 -25.92 -9.50 -24.80
CA ILE A 362 -26.15 -10.90 -25.15
C ILE A 362 -26.55 -10.94 -26.62
N ASP A 363 -25.68 -11.43 -27.50
CA ASP A 363 -26.07 -11.87 -28.85
C ASP A 363 -26.13 -13.41 -28.88
N GLU A 364 -27.33 -13.94 -28.63
CA GLU A 364 -27.62 -15.38 -28.61
C GLU A 364 -27.65 -16.04 -30.00
N LYS A 365 -27.22 -15.36 -31.09
CA LYS A 365 -27.26 -15.91 -32.46
C LYS A 365 -25.90 -16.11 -33.14
N GLY A 366 -24.82 -16.17 -32.37
CA GLY A 366 -23.46 -16.40 -32.88
C GLY A 366 -22.81 -17.73 -32.46
N MET A 367 -23.58 -18.79 -32.21
CA MET A 367 -23.00 -20.13 -32.01
C MET A 367 -22.47 -20.64 -33.36
N ASP A 368 -21.19 -21.00 -33.44
CA ASP A 368 -20.48 -21.68 -34.55
C ASP A 368 -19.64 -20.86 -35.54
N LYS A 369 -19.17 -19.66 -35.20
CA LYS A 369 -18.07 -19.02 -35.96
C LYS A 369 -16.96 -18.49 -35.08
N TRP A 370 -16.24 -19.42 -34.46
CA TRP A 370 -15.03 -19.10 -33.70
C TRP A 370 -13.80 -19.77 -34.31
N TYR A 371 -13.58 -19.55 -35.61
CA TYR A 371 -12.27 -19.61 -36.30
C TYR A 371 -12.39 -19.00 -37.71
N GLU A 372 -12.60 -17.69 -37.79
CA GLU A 372 -12.11 -16.91 -38.94
C GLU A 372 -11.02 -15.98 -38.38
N GLY A 373 -9.80 -16.53 -38.35
CA GLY A 373 -8.64 -15.93 -37.73
C GLY A 373 -8.21 -14.64 -38.42
N VAL A 374 -7.60 -13.75 -37.62
CA VAL A 374 -6.58 -12.71 -37.91
C VAL A 374 -6.76 -11.79 -39.16
N ASP A 375 -7.22 -12.30 -40.30
CA ASP A 375 -7.45 -11.57 -41.55
C ASP A 375 -8.64 -10.59 -41.45
N GLY A 376 -9.72 -10.95 -40.73
CA GLY A 376 -10.87 -10.05 -40.54
C GLY A 376 -10.55 -8.80 -39.70
N LEU A 377 -9.56 -8.89 -38.80
CA LEU A 377 -9.06 -7.73 -38.04
C LEU A 377 -8.21 -6.81 -38.93
N LYS A 378 -7.44 -7.39 -39.85
CA LYS A 378 -6.60 -6.64 -40.79
C LYS A 378 -7.45 -5.85 -41.79
N GLU A 379 -8.57 -6.42 -42.22
CA GLU A 379 -9.53 -5.77 -43.10
C GLU A 379 -10.24 -4.59 -42.41
N LYS A 380 -10.70 -4.78 -41.16
CA LYS A 380 -11.31 -3.70 -40.36
C LYS A 380 -10.33 -2.57 -40.02
N ILE A 381 -9.04 -2.87 -39.84
CA ILE A 381 -8.00 -1.84 -39.63
C ILE A 381 -7.74 -1.07 -40.93
N ASN A 382 -7.61 -1.76 -42.06
CA ASN A 382 -7.40 -1.10 -43.35
C ASN A 382 -8.59 -0.23 -43.78
N GLU A 383 -9.82 -0.63 -43.47
CA GLU A 383 -11.02 0.16 -43.73
C GLU A 383 -11.07 1.45 -42.88
N LYS A 384 -10.69 1.37 -41.60
CA LYS A 384 -10.59 2.56 -40.73
C LYS A 384 -9.48 3.53 -41.15
N VAL A 385 -8.37 3.03 -41.68
CA VAL A 385 -7.27 3.89 -42.19
C VAL A 385 -7.71 4.62 -43.46
N LYS A 386 -8.32 3.92 -44.43
CA LYS A 386 -8.86 4.55 -45.65
C LYS A 386 -9.94 5.61 -45.38
N ASN A 387 -10.79 5.39 -44.38
CA ASN A 387 -11.83 6.35 -44.01
C ASN A 387 -11.27 7.58 -43.26
N LYS A 388 -10.12 7.47 -42.59
CA LYS A 388 -9.40 8.62 -42.01
C LYS A 388 -8.74 9.48 -43.08
N ASP A 389 -8.18 8.87 -44.11
CA ASP A 389 -7.51 9.61 -45.20
C ASP A 389 -8.51 10.37 -46.09
N LYS A 390 -9.72 9.82 -46.30
CA LYS A 390 -10.80 10.56 -46.99
C LYS A 390 -11.33 11.76 -46.19
N LYS A 391 -11.24 11.73 -44.86
CA LYS A 391 -11.66 12.84 -43.99
C LYS A 391 -10.62 13.97 -43.87
N LYS A 392 -9.38 13.73 -44.32
CA LYS A 392 -8.29 14.71 -44.31
C LYS A 392 -8.10 15.45 -45.64
N ASN A 393 -8.72 14.96 -46.72
CA ASN A 393 -8.66 15.54 -48.06
C ASN A 393 -10.03 16.08 -48.55
N SER A 394 -10.95 16.38 -47.64
CA SER A 394 -12.20 17.11 -47.91
C SER A 394 -12.21 18.45 -47.22
#